data_AF-A9WUN0-F1
#
_entry.id   AF-A9WUN0-F1
#
_cell.length_a   1.000
_cell.length_b   1.000
_cell.length_c   1.000
_cell.angle_alpha   90.00
_cell.angle_beta   90.00
_cell.angle_gamma   90.00
#
_symmetry.space_group_name_H-M   'P 1'
#
loop_
_entity.id
_entity.type
_entity.pdbx_description
1 polymer ?
#
loop_
_entity_poly.entity_id
_entity_poly.type
_entity_poly.pdbx_seq_one_letter_code
_entity_poly.pdbx_strand_id
1 'polypeptide(L)'
;MLNLETAAEMAQAQGIEVRSVLVNDDFAVEDSLYTAGRRGVAGTVLVEKIAGAAAERGDNLDAVTEIAQRAINNVRSMGVALSACTVPHAGVPSFDLAEDEIEIGIGIHGEPGRHRIAMEPADGITDRLLDAVLADLKLNAGERVLLFVNGMGGTPLSELYIVYRRAAAVLAERGVEIDRSLVGNYITALEMQGCSITVLRLDKEMTELWDAPVHTVALRWGV
;
A
#
# COMPACT_ATOMS: atom_id res chain seq x y z
N MET A 1 -15.61 -7.18 0.41
CA MET A 1 -15.64 -8.42 1.21
C MET A 1 -16.80 -9.32 0.78
N LEU A 2 -18.06 -8.93 1.04
CA LEU A 2 -19.28 -9.72 0.73
C LEU A 2 -19.25 -10.49 -0.61
N ASN A 3 -19.03 -9.80 -1.73
CA ASN A 3 -19.08 -10.43 -3.06
C ASN A 3 -18.04 -11.56 -3.25
N LEU A 4 -16.83 -11.38 -2.70
CA LEU A 4 -15.75 -12.38 -2.83
C LEU A 4 -15.98 -13.58 -1.91
N GLU A 5 -16.55 -13.36 -0.72
CA GLU A 5 -16.93 -14.45 0.19
C GLU A 5 -18.03 -15.31 -0.42
N THR A 6 -19.07 -14.69 -0.97
CA THR A 6 -20.13 -15.41 -1.70
C THR A 6 -19.55 -16.19 -2.89
N ALA A 7 -18.63 -15.60 -3.64
CA ALA A 7 -17.98 -16.30 -4.76
C ALA A 7 -17.13 -17.49 -4.28
N ALA A 8 -16.41 -17.37 -3.17
CA ALA A 8 -15.63 -18.46 -2.58
C ALA A 8 -16.54 -19.60 -2.11
N GLU A 9 -17.64 -19.29 -1.43
CA GLU A 9 -18.65 -20.28 -1.02
C GLU A 9 -19.26 -21.01 -2.22
N MET A 10 -19.58 -20.28 -3.30
CA MET A 10 -20.10 -20.86 -4.54
C MET A 10 -19.10 -21.80 -5.22
N ALA A 11 -17.81 -21.45 -5.22
CA ALA A 11 -16.74 -22.29 -5.76
C ALA A 11 -16.52 -23.55 -4.91
N GLN A 12 -16.54 -23.41 -3.58
CA GLN A 12 -16.44 -24.53 -2.65
C GLN A 12 -17.62 -25.50 -2.79
N ALA A 13 -18.83 -25.00 -3.02
CA ALA A 13 -20.00 -25.82 -3.32
C ALA A 13 -19.84 -26.65 -4.61
N GLN A 14 -18.94 -26.24 -5.51
CA GLN A 14 -18.58 -26.98 -6.73
C GLN A 14 -17.34 -27.87 -6.54
N GLY A 15 -16.83 -28.02 -5.31
CA GLY A 15 -15.66 -28.84 -5.00
C GLY A 15 -14.33 -28.17 -5.36
N ILE A 16 -14.31 -26.87 -5.63
CA ILE A 16 -13.08 -26.10 -5.85
C ILE A 16 -12.55 -25.62 -4.51
N GLU A 17 -11.31 -25.97 -4.19
CA GLU A 17 -10.66 -25.49 -2.99
C GLU A 17 -10.29 -24.00 -3.12
N VAL A 18 -10.69 -23.19 -2.13
CA VAL A 18 -10.45 -21.75 -2.10
C VAL A 18 -9.85 -21.35 -0.76
N ARG A 19 -8.89 -20.43 -0.80
CA ARG A 19 -8.34 -19.71 0.36
C ARG A 19 -8.49 -18.22 0.11
N SER A 20 -8.64 -17.46 1.19
CA SER A 20 -8.80 -16.00 1.14
C SER A 20 -7.81 -15.36 2.10
N VAL A 21 -7.11 -14.32 1.63
CA VAL A 21 -6.24 -13.47 2.44
C VAL A 21 -6.77 -12.04 2.33
N LEU A 22 -7.17 -11.47 3.46
CA LEU A 22 -7.66 -10.10 3.52
C LEU A 22 -6.47 -9.14 3.63
N VAL A 23 -6.37 -8.20 2.70
CA VAL A 23 -5.39 -7.12 2.75
C VAL A 23 -5.99 -5.92 3.47
N ASN A 24 -5.40 -5.55 4.60
CA ASN A 24 -5.84 -4.50 5.52
C ASN A 24 -4.66 -3.64 6.02
N ASP A 25 -3.77 -3.25 5.10
CA ASP A 25 -2.49 -2.60 5.38
C ASP A 25 -2.59 -1.11 5.74
N ASP A 26 -3.72 -0.46 5.49
CA ASP A 26 -3.93 0.95 5.76
C ASP A 26 -4.05 1.24 7.26
N PHE A 27 -3.11 2.01 7.82
CA PHE A 27 -3.13 2.41 9.23
C PHE A 27 -4.12 3.54 9.53
N ALA A 28 -4.64 4.23 8.51
CA ALA A 28 -5.41 5.44 8.70
C ALA A 28 -6.69 5.27 9.53
N VAL A 29 -7.36 4.11 9.45
CA VAL A 29 -8.74 3.94 9.92
C VAL A 29 -8.97 2.57 10.58
N GLU A 30 -9.65 2.54 11.74
CA GLU A 30 -10.17 1.30 12.35
C GLU A 30 -11.61 0.97 11.91
N ASP A 31 -12.42 1.96 11.50
CA ASP A 31 -13.72 1.78 10.83
C ASP A 31 -13.98 2.91 9.82
N SER A 32 -14.13 2.59 8.53
CA SER A 32 -14.35 3.56 7.43
C SER A 32 -15.74 3.43 6.82
N LEU A 33 -16.13 4.39 5.95
CA LEU A 33 -17.44 4.42 5.28
C LEU A 33 -17.81 3.11 4.57
N TYR A 34 -16.83 2.36 4.07
CA TYR A 34 -17.03 1.14 3.28
C TYR A 34 -16.33 -0.11 3.84
N THR A 35 -15.57 0.03 4.94
CA THR A 35 -14.79 -1.08 5.53
C THR A 35 -14.96 -1.09 7.04
N ALA A 36 -15.38 -2.23 7.59
CA ALA A 36 -15.22 -2.55 9.00
C ALA A 36 -13.77 -3.02 9.22
N GLY A 37 -13.02 -2.37 10.11
CA GLY A 37 -11.57 -2.57 10.19
C GLY A 37 -10.75 -1.67 9.25
N ARG A 38 -9.46 -2.01 9.12
CA ARG A 38 -8.50 -1.33 8.25
C ARG A 38 -8.77 -1.61 6.77
N ARG A 39 -8.50 -0.62 5.91
CA ARG A 39 -8.63 -0.72 4.45
C ARG A 39 -7.43 -1.45 3.82
N GLY A 40 -7.64 -2.05 2.66
CA GLY A 40 -6.57 -2.54 1.79
C GLY A 40 -6.18 -1.48 0.75
N VAL A 41 -4.90 -1.12 0.68
CA VAL A 41 -4.38 -0.07 -0.21
C VAL A 41 -3.11 -0.53 -0.92
N ALA A 42 -2.09 0.32 -1.05
CA ALA A 42 -0.85 0.07 -1.79
C ALA A 42 -0.10 -1.21 -1.40
N GLY A 43 -0.18 -1.67 -0.16
CA GLY A 43 0.43 -2.93 0.29
C GLY A 43 -0.09 -4.15 -0.46
N THR A 44 -1.28 -4.08 -1.05
CA THR A 44 -1.84 -5.14 -1.91
C THR A 44 -0.89 -5.54 -3.03
N VAL A 45 -0.22 -4.58 -3.69
CA VAL A 45 0.73 -4.86 -4.78
C VAL A 45 1.89 -5.74 -4.31
N LEU A 46 2.38 -5.49 -3.09
CA LEU A 46 3.48 -6.25 -2.52
C LEU A 46 3.04 -7.67 -2.16
N VAL A 47 1.85 -7.81 -1.56
CA VAL A 47 1.26 -9.12 -1.24
C VAL A 47 1.01 -9.93 -2.51
N GLU A 48 0.43 -9.32 -3.56
CA GLU A 48 0.20 -9.97 -4.85
C GLU A 48 1.51 -10.42 -5.52
N LYS A 49 2.54 -9.57 -5.55
CA LYS A 49 3.84 -9.94 -6.13
C LYS A 49 4.48 -11.12 -5.39
N ILE A 50 4.47 -11.09 -4.07
CA ILE A 50 5.12 -12.11 -3.24
C ILE A 50 4.36 -13.43 -3.31
N ALA A 51 3.03 -13.40 -3.18
CA ALA A 51 2.19 -14.59 -3.30
C ALA A 51 2.24 -15.19 -4.71
N GLY A 52 2.22 -14.33 -5.74
CA GLY A 52 2.36 -14.76 -7.13
C GLY A 52 3.70 -15.43 -7.41
N ALA A 53 4.80 -14.90 -6.85
CA ALA A 53 6.11 -15.54 -6.96
C ALA A 53 6.17 -16.90 -6.26
N ALA A 54 5.52 -17.05 -5.10
CA ALA A 54 5.44 -18.33 -4.40
C ALA A 54 4.63 -19.36 -5.21
N ALA A 55 3.52 -18.93 -5.82
CA ALA A 55 2.73 -19.78 -6.69
C ALA A 55 3.53 -20.21 -7.94
N GLU A 56 4.24 -19.29 -8.59
CA GLU A 56 5.09 -19.58 -9.76
C GLU A 56 6.26 -20.53 -9.41
N ARG A 57 6.79 -20.43 -8.18
CA ARG A 57 7.81 -21.35 -7.64
C ARG A 57 7.29 -22.80 -7.51
N GLY A 58 5.98 -23.01 -7.59
CA GLY A 58 5.32 -24.31 -7.49
C GLY A 58 4.85 -24.65 -6.07
N ASP A 59 4.79 -23.66 -5.18
CA ASP A 59 4.28 -23.85 -3.83
C ASP A 59 2.79 -24.21 -3.87
N ASN A 60 2.33 -25.05 -2.93
CA ASN A 60 0.93 -25.45 -2.87
C ASN A 60 0.03 -24.32 -2.29
N LEU A 61 -1.28 -24.48 -2.39
CA LEU A 61 -2.26 -23.47 -2.00
C LEU A 61 -2.10 -23.01 -0.54
N ASP A 62 -1.82 -23.93 0.39
CA ASP A 62 -1.63 -23.59 1.80
C ASP A 62 -0.35 -22.77 2.04
N ALA A 63 0.75 -23.14 1.38
CA ALA A 63 2.02 -22.42 1.47
C ALA A 63 1.92 -21.01 0.88
N VAL A 64 1.27 -20.86 -0.29
CA VAL A 64 1.01 -19.54 -0.89
C VAL A 64 0.15 -18.68 0.03
N THR A 65 -0.87 -19.28 0.66
CA THR A 65 -1.74 -18.59 1.61
C THR A 65 -0.97 -18.13 2.85
N GLU A 66 -0.09 -18.97 3.39
CA GLU A 66 0.76 -18.63 4.54
C GLU A 66 1.72 -17.48 4.21
N ILE A 67 2.37 -17.54 3.04
CA ILE A 67 3.28 -16.49 2.57
C ILE A 67 2.54 -15.17 2.37
N ALA A 68 1.37 -15.20 1.74
CA ALA A 68 0.52 -14.02 1.56
C ALA A 68 0.09 -13.44 2.92
N GLN A 69 -0.32 -14.29 3.87
CA GLN A 69 -0.68 -13.88 5.22
C GLN A 69 0.51 -13.27 5.96
N ARG A 70 1.71 -13.84 5.80
CA ARG A 70 2.95 -13.31 6.39
C ARG A 70 3.31 -11.94 5.79
N ALA A 71 3.12 -11.75 4.48
CA ALA A 71 3.34 -10.47 3.83
C ALA A 71 2.39 -9.40 4.37
N ILE A 72 1.08 -9.66 4.44
CA ILE A 72 0.12 -8.67 4.99
C ILE A 72 0.36 -8.38 6.48
N ASN A 73 0.78 -9.37 7.27
CA ASN A 73 1.10 -9.15 8.67
C ASN A 73 2.30 -8.18 8.87
N ASN A 74 3.14 -8.01 7.84
CA ASN A 74 4.40 -7.26 7.90
C ASN A 74 4.45 -6.02 7.00
N VAL A 75 3.33 -5.63 6.38
CA VAL A 75 3.23 -4.43 5.52
C VAL A 75 2.26 -3.43 6.08
N ARG A 76 2.63 -2.15 6.11
CA ARG A 76 1.74 -1.05 6.51
C ARG A 76 1.86 0.13 5.58
N SER A 77 0.75 0.83 5.41
CA SER A 77 0.59 1.95 4.49
C SER A 77 -0.09 3.14 5.15
N MET A 78 0.26 4.35 4.70
CA MET A 78 -0.43 5.59 5.06
C MET A 78 -0.41 6.56 3.86
N GLY A 79 -1.54 7.17 3.55
CA GLY A 79 -1.73 8.06 2.40
C GLY A 79 -2.03 9.52 2.76
N VAL A 80 -1.84 10.41 1.79
CA VAL A 80 -2.25 11.83 1.83
C VAL A 80 -2.89 12.24 0.49
N ALA A 81 -3.93 13.07 0.54
CA ALA A 81 -4.41 13.82 -0.63
C ALA A 81 -4.09 15.31 -0.48
N LEU A 82 -3.61 15.89 -1.58
CA LEU A 82 -3.52 17.33 -1.82
C LEU A 82 -4.75 17.84 -2.58
N SER A 83 -5.41 16.97 -3.35
CA SER A 83 -6.69 17.24 -3.98
C SER A 83 -7.52 15.96 -4.00
N ALA A 84 -8.85 16.08 -3.99
CA ALA A 84 -9.72 14.94 -4.24
C ALA A 84 -9.67 14.48 -5.71
N CYS A 85 -10.21 13.29 -6.00
CA CYS A 85 -10.51 12.86 -7.36
C CYS A 85 -11.99 13.07 -7.71
N THR A 86 -12.28 13.05 -9.01
CA THR A 86 -13.61 13.19 -9.57
C THR A 86 -14.04 11.87 -10.16
N VAL A 87 -15.03 11.22 -9.55
CA VAL A 87 -15.66 10.05 -10.16
C VAL A 87 -16.43 10.51 -11.41
N PRO A 88 -16.16 9.98 -12.62
CA PRO A 88 -16.71 10.52 -13.86
C PRO A 88 -18.24 10.63 -13.91
N HIS A 89 -18.94 9.71 -13.24
CA HIS A 89 -20.39 9.73 -13.15
C HIS A 89 -20.94 10.86 -12.24
N ALA A 90 -20.21 11.19 -11.18
CA ALA A 90 -20.61 12.26 -10.25
C ALA A 90 -20.32 13.65 -10.82
N GLY A 91 -19.22 13.79 -11.58
CA GLY A 91 -18.82 15.05 -12.23
C GLY A 91 -18.37 16.15 -11.27
N VAL A 92 -18.25 15.85 -9.98
CA VAL A 92 -17.76 16.74 -8.93
C VAL A 92 -16.70 16.02 -8.08
N PRO A 93 -15.79 16.75 -7.41
CA PRO A 93 -14.80 16.16 -6.51
C PRO A 93 -15.45 15.29 -5.42
N SER A 94 -14.78 14.20 -5.04
CA SER A 94 -15.29 13.24 -4.05
C SER A 94 -15.33 13.81 -2.62
N PHE A 95 -14.54 14.83 -2.33
CA PHE A 95 -14.59 15.66 -1.13
C PHE A 95 -13.97 17.04 -1.39
N ASP A 96 -14.34 18.02 -0.58
CA ASP A 96 -13.78 19.37 -0.65
C ASP A 96 -12.55 19.51 0.24
N LEU A 97 -11.49 20.14 -0.30
CA LEU A 97 -10.28 20.60 0.40
C LEU A 97 -10.05 22.07 0.06
N ALA A 98 -9.73 22.90 1.04
CA ALA A 98 -9.25 24.26 0.76
C ALA A 98 -7.85 24.22 0.10
N GLU A 99 -7.45 25.30 -0.59
CA GLU A 99 -6.15 25.37 -1.28
C GLU A 99 -4.94 25.20 -0.33
N ASP A 100 -5.11 25.53 0.95
CA ASP A 100 -4.10 25.42 2.00
C ASP A 100 -4.34 24.23 2.94
N GLU A 101 -5.20 23.28 2.56
CA GLU A 101 -5.48 22.06 3.33
C GLU A 101 -5.01 20.80 2.60
N ILE A 102 -4.66 19.78 3.39
CA ILE A 102 -4.40 18.42 2.93
C ILE A 102 -5.14 17.42 3.81
N GLU A 103 -5.47 16.27 3.25
CA GLU A 103 -6.22 15.21 3.91
C GLU A 103 -5.28 14.03 4.23
N ILE A 104 -5.08 13.72 5.51
CA ILE A 104 -4.18 12.66 5.97
C ILE A 104 -4.99 11.37 6.19
N GLY A 105 -4.44 10.24 5.74
CA GLY A 105 -5.05 8.93 5.92
C GLY A 105 -6.19 8.65 4.95
N ILE A 106 -6.03 9.05 3.69
CA ILE A 106 -6.99 8.82 2.62
C ILE A 106 -7.06 7.35 2.20
N GLY A 107 -8.21 6.95 1.65
CA GLY A 107 -8.39 5.68 0.95
C GLY A 107 -8.09 5.79 -0.55
N ILE A 108 -8.43 4.74 -1.31
CA ILE A 108 -8.22 4.67 -2.76
C ILE A 108 -9.50 4.95 -3.57
N HIS A 109 -10.65 5.14 -2.92
CA HIS A 109 -11.92 5.40 -3.60
C HIS A 109 -12.39 6.84 -3.45
N GLY A 110 -11.49 7.75 -3.06
CA GLY A 110 -11.82 9.15 -2.83
C GLY A 110 -12.62 9.36 -1.55
N GLU A 111 -12.56 8.44 -0.59
CA GLU A 111 -13.15 8.66 0.74
C GLU A 111 -12.37 9.73 1.52
N PRO A 112 -13.06 10.50 2.38
CA PRO A 112 -12.38 11.35 3.35
C PRO A 112 -11.37 10.56 4.16
N GLY A 113 -10.27 11.22 4.51
CA GLY A 113 -9.24 10.64 5.34
C GLY A 113 -9.60 10.68 6.82
N ARG A 114 -8.57 10.59 7.65
CA ARG A 114 -8.68 10.58 9.12
C ARG A 114 -8.86 12.00 9.67
N HIS A 115 -8.13 12.96 9.12
CA HIS A 115 -8.18 14.36 9.53
C HIS A 115 -7.52 15.27 8.48
N ARG A 116 -8.01 16.51 8.45
CA ARG A 116 -7.44 17.60 7.64
C ARG A 116 -6.40 18.36 8.44
N ILE A 117 -5.34 18.75 7.77
CA ILE A 117 -4.32 19.64 8.32
C ILE A 117 -3.99 20.73 7.31
N ALA A 118 -3.37 21.81 7.78
CA ALA A 118 -2.80 22.81 6.88
C ALA A 118 -1.69 22.18 6.03
N MET A 119 -1.53 22.67 4.81
CA MET A 119 -0.45 22.28 3.89
C MET A 119 0.92 22.45 4.58
N GLU A 120 1.74 21.42 4.49
CA GLU A 120 3.09 21.41 5.04
C GLU A 120 4.12 21.17 3.92
N PRO A 121 5.41 21.50 4.15
CA PRO A 121 6.47 21.06 3.26
C PRO A 121 6.47 19.53 3.11
N ALA A 122 6.84 19.04 1.92
CA ALA A 122 6.83 17.61 1.59
C ALA A 122 7.57 16.73 2.62
N ASP A 123 8.64 17.25 3.23
CA ASP A 123 9.38 16.52 4.27
C ASP A 123 8.54 16.32 5.54
N GLY A 124 7.78 17.34 5.98
CA GLY A 124 6.89 17.24 7.13
C GLY A 124 5.71 16.28 6.89
N ILE A 125 5.14 16.33 5.68
CA ILE A 125 4.11 15.36 5.26
C ILE A 125 4.69 13.94 5.28
N THR A 126 5.88 13.74 4.72
CA THR A 126 6.54 12.44 4.68
C THR A 126 6.78 11.88 6.08
N ASP A 127 7.24 12.72 7.02
CA ASP A 127 7.48 12.33 8.41
C ASP A 127 6.19 11.84 9.07
N ARG A 128 5.08 12.56 8.88
CA ARG A 128 3.77 12.18 9.43
C ARG A 128 3.27 10.82 8.91
N LEU A 129 3.39 10.59 7.60
CA LEU A 129 2.96 9.33 6.99
C LEU A 129 3.82 8.16 7.49
N LEU A 130 5.14 8.35 7.51
CA LEU A 130 6.07 7.31 7.91
C LEU A 130 6.01 7.02 9.41
N ASP A 131 5.82 8.02 10.27
CA ASP A 131 5.64 7.82 11.71
C ASP A 131 4.46 6.90 12.01
N ALA A 132 3.34 7.10 11.32
CA ALA A 132 2.16 6.25 11.45
C ALA A 132 2.45 4.79 11.05
N VAL A 133 3.11 4.61 9.90
CA VAL A 133 3.53 3.28 9.40
C VAL A 133 4.48 2.58 10.38
N LEU A 134 5.48 3.29 10.89
CA LEU A 134 6.51 2.74 11.76
C LEU A 134 6.01 2.44 13.18
N ALA A 135 5.06 3.23 13.70
CA ALA A 135 4.46 3.00 15.00
C ALA A 135 3.75 1.64 15.09
N ASP A 136 3.12 1.20 14.00
CA ASP A 136 2.42 -0.09 13.94
C ASP A 136 3.36 -1.26 13.63
N LEU A 137 4.29 -1.08 12.68
CA LEU A 137 5.27 -2.13 12.32
C LEU A 137 6.26 -2.45 13.45
N LYS A 138 6.59 -1.44 14.29
CA LYS A 138 7.55 -1.54 15.39
C LYS A 138 8.89 -2.12 14.91
N LEU A 139 9.43 -1.52 13.85
CA LEU A 139 10.71 -1.93 13.28
C LEU A 139 11.85 -1.67 14.28
N ASN A 140 12.85 -2.55 14.26
CA ASN A 140 14.07 -2.41 15.04
C ASN A 140 15.24 -2.01 14.14
N ALA A 141 16.26 -1.36 14.72
CA ALA A 141 17.51 -1.10 14.01
C ALA A 141 18.15 -2.42 13.53
N GLY A 142 18.69 -2.41 12.31
CA GLY A 142 19.24 -3.58 11.63
C GLY A 142 18.22 -4.40 10.84
N GLU A 143 16.92 -4.10 10.95
CA GLU A 143 15.90 -4.73 10.09
C GLU A 143 15.98 -4.18 8.66
N ARG A 144 15.56 -5.03 7.71
CA ARG A 144 15.51 -4.72 6.28
C ARG A 144 14.08 -4.53 5.83
N VAL A 145 13.88 -3.58 4.92
CA VAL A 145 12.54 -3.26 4.40
C VAL A 145 12.52 -3.07 2.90
N LEU A 146 11.34 -3.25 2.33
CA LEU A 146 10.96 -2.67 1.05
C LEU A 146 10.23 -1.36 1.30
N LEU A 147 10.74 -0.26 0.75
CA LEU A 147 10.09 1.06 0.78
C LEU A 147 9.34 1.30 -0.54
N PHE A 148 8.02 1.46 -0.45
CA PHE A 148 7.18 1.72 -1.60
C PHE A 148 6.51 3.11 -1.48
N VAL A 149 6.85 4.02 -2.39
CA VAL A 149 6.21 5.34 -2.52
C VAL A 149 5.28 5.31 -3.74
N ASN A 150 3.98 5.33 -3.47
CA ASN A 150 2.94 5.24 -4.47
C ASN A 150 2.30 6.61 -4.72
N GLY A 151 2.14 7.02 -5.97
CA GLY A 151 1.33 8.21 -6.30
C GLY A 151 -0.15 7.87 -6.47
N MET A 152 -1.02 8.79 -6.07
CA MET A 152 -2.48 8.60 -6.16
C MET A 152 -3.06 8.89 -7.55
N GLY A 153 -2.21 9.25 -8.52
CA GLY A 153 -2.59 9.46 -9.92
C GLY A 153 -2.08 10.80 -10.46
N GLY A 154 -2.45 11.89 -9.79
CA GLY A 154 -2.14 13.27 -10.22
C GLY A 154 -0.77 13.81 -9.80
N THR A 155 0.00 13.06 -9.00
CA THR A 155 1.31 13.52 -8.49
C THR A 155 2.43 13.23 -9.49
N PRO A 156 3.24 14.23 -9.88
CA PRO A 156 4.41 14.02 -10.73
C PRO A 156 5.42 13.03 -10.14
N LEU A 157 6.00 12.18 -10.99
CA LEU A 157 7.02 11.21 -10.56
C LEU A 157 8.22 11.87 -9.85
N SER A 158 8.62 13.07 -10.29
CA SER A 158 9.68 13.85 -9.64
C SER A 158 9.37 14.19 -8.19
N GLU A 159 8.11 14.45 -7.87
CA GLU A 159 7.67 14.77 -6.50
C GLU A 159 7.60 13.51 -5.63
N LEU A 160 7.24 12.36 -6.21
CA LEU A 160 7.34 11.08 -5.49
C LEU A 160 8.77 10.77 -5.04
N TYR A 161 9.78 11.16 -5.84
CA TYR A 161 11.18 11.03 -5.41
C TYR A 161 11.61 12.02 -4.31
N ILE A 162 10.92 13.16 -4.15
CA ILE A 162 11.12 14.06 -2.99
C ILE A 162 10.65 13.35 -1.72
N VAL A 163 9.48 12.70 -1.76
CA VAL A 163 8.94 11.89 -0.66
C VAL A 163 9.86 10.72 -0.36
N TYR A 164 10.30 9.97 -1.39
CA TYR A 164 11.23 8.86 -1.23
C TYR A 164 12.54 9.29 -0.55
N ARG A 165 13.13 10.41 -0.97
CA ARG A 165 14.35 10.95 -0.36
C ARG A 165 14.18 11.13 1.15
N ARG A 166 13.09 11.77 1.58
CA ARG A 166 12.87 12.01 3.02
C ARG A 166 12.59 10.71 3.77
N ALA A 167 11.75 9.84 3.23
CA ALA A 167 11.45 8.54 3.84
C ALA A 167 12.72 7.69 4.02
N ALA A 168 13.61 7.70 3.03
CA ALA A 168 14.90 7.03 3.10
C ALA A 168 15.83 7.60 4.18
N ALA A 169 15.88 8.93 4.33
CA ALA A 169 16.64 9.57 5.39
C ALA A 169 16.13 9.17 6.79
N VAL A 170 14.81 9.20 7.01
CA VAL A 170 14.20 8.83 8.30
C VAL A 170 14.43 7.36 8.64
N LEU A 171 14.32 6.45 7.67
CA LEU A 171 14.61 5.02 7.89
C LEU A 171 16.09 4.81 8.25
N ALA A 172 17.01 5.50 7.56
CA ALA A 172 18.45 5.43 7.85
C ALA A 172 18.78 5.99 9.24
N GLU A 173 18.17 7.10 9.66
CA GLU A 173 18.30 7.68 11.01
C GLU A 173 17.87 6.70 12.11
N ARG A 174 16.90 5.81 11.81
CA ARG A 174 16.43 4.73 12.70
C ARG A 174 17.25 3.44 12.59
N GLY A 175 18.28 3.42 11.74
CA GLY A 175 19.10 2.25 11.49
C GLY A 175 18.38 1.12 10.74
N VAL A 176 17.31 1.44 10.00
CA VAL A 176 16.57 0.49 9.16
C VAL A 176 17.13 0.54 7.74
N GLU A 177 17.45 -0.61 7.16
CA GLU A 177 18.04 -0.73 5.82
C GLU A 177 16.94 -0.89 4.77
N ILE A 178 16.92 -0.01 3.76
CA ILE A 178 16.07 -0.19 2.58
C ILE A 178 16.77 -1.14 1.62
N ASP A 179 16.36 -2.41 1.63
CA ASP A 179 16.93 -3.43 0.75
C ASP A 179 16.29 -3.35 -0.65
N ARG A 180 14.99 -3.07 -0.73
CA ARG A 180 14.27 -2.90 -2.01
C ARG A 180 13.41 -1.64 -2.00
N SER A 181 13.09 -1.15 -3.18
CA SER A 181 12.16 -0.03 -3.31
C SER A 181 11.32 -0.07 -4.56
N LEU A 182 10.18 0.61 -4.49
CA LEU A 182 9.29 0.85 -5.60
C LEU A 182 8.82 2.31 -5.54
N VAL A 183 8.84 3.02 -6.66
CA VAL A 183 8.37 4.41 -6.74
C VAL A 183 7.56 4.59 -8.02
N GLY A 184 6.36 5.16 -7.93
CA GLY A 184 5.50 5.42 -9.09
C GLY A 184 4.01 5.27 -8.79
N ASN A 185 3.20 5.17 -9.83
CA ASN A 185 1.74 5.02 -9.71
C ASN A 185 1.38 3.55 -9.95
N TYR A 186 1.06 2.80 -8.88
CA TYR A 186 0.64 1.40 -8.99
C TYR A 186 -0.77 1.17 -8.44
N ILE A 187 -1.17 1.89 -7.38
CA ILE A 187 -2.55 1.89 -6.85
C ILE A 187 -3.02 3.33 -6.77
N THR A 188 -3.77 3.77 -7.78
CA THR A 188 -4.22 5.15 -7.92
C THR A 188 -5.67 5.35 -7.47
N ALA A 189 -6.04 6.59 -7.18
CA ALA A 189 -7.42 7.04 -7.05
C ALA A 189 -7.73 8.06 -8.16
N LEU A 190 -7.89 7.57 -9.39
CA LEU A 190 -8.09 8.39 -10.59
C LEU A 190 -7.00 9.48 -10.74
N GLU A 191 -7.38 10.76 -10.78
CA GLU A 191 -6.51 11.91 -10.92
C GLU A 191 -6.12 12.57 -9.58
N MET A 192 -6.42 11.94 -8.45
CA MET A 192 -6.12 12.46 -7.12
C MET A 192 -4.64 12.87 -7.01
N GLN A 193 -4.39 14.12 -6.60
CA GLN A 193 -3.05 14.56 -6.23
C GLN A 193 -2.79 14.13 -4.79
N GLY A 194 -1.67 13.45 -4.58
CA GLY A 194 -1.37 12.78 -3.31
C GLY A 194 -0.41 11.60 -3.48
N CYS A 195 -0.01 11.01 -2.36
CA CYS A 195 0.82 9.82 -2.35
C CYS A 195 0.51 8.94 -1.14
N SER A 196 1.02 7.71 -1.15
CA SER A 196 1.11 6.86 0.02
C SER A 196 2.51 6.32 0.20
N ILE A 197 2.89 6.10 1.46
CA ILE A 197 4.11 5.43 1.85
C ILE A 197 3.72 4.08 2.42
N THR A 198 4.33 3.03 1.88
CA THR A 198 4.17 1.65 2.29
C THR A 198 5.53 1.08 2.67
N VAL A 199 5.60 0.41 3.81
CA VAL A 199 6.81 -0.28 4.27
C VAL A 199 6.46 -1.74 4.52
N LEU A 200 7.22 -2.65 3.91
CA LEU A 200 7.15 -4.09 4.15
C LEU A 200 8.44 -4.53 4.84
N ARG A 201 8.34 -5.16 6.02
CA ARG A 201 9.48 -5.84 6.65
C ARG A 201 9.89 -7.03 5.78
N LEU A 202 11.19 -7.12 5.49
CA LEU A 202 11.75 -8.20 4.69
C LEU A 202 12.53 -9.19 5.56
N ASP A 203 12.25 -10.47 5.34
CA ASP A 203 13.16 -11.56 5.63
C ASP A 203 13.82 -12.06 4.34
N LYS A 204 14.70 -13.06 4.45
CA LYS A 204 15.41 -13.63 3.30
C LYS A 204 14.45 -14.17 2.23
N GLU A 205 13.41 -14.91 2.64
CA GLU A 205 12.47 -15.53 1.70
C GLU A 205 11.60 -14.48 1.02
N MET A 206 11.10 -13.48 1.75
CA MET A 206 10.33 -12.37 1.18
C MET A 206 11.14 -11.58 0.15
N THR A 207 12.45 -11.41 0.42
CA THR A 207 13.36 -10.75 -0.53
C THR A 207 13.54 -11.59 -1.80
N GLU A 208 13.75 -12.90 -1.65
CA GLU A 208 13.87 -13.82 -2.80
C GLU A 208 12.58 -13.86 -3.65
N LEU A 209 11.40 -13.86 -3.01
CA LEU A 209 10.11 -13.84 -3.70
C LEU A 209 9.84 -12.50 -4.39
N TRP A 210 10.28 -11.38 -3.80
CA TRP A 210 10.24 -10.09 -4.46
C TRP A 210 11.13 -10.07 -5.71
N ASP A 211 12.37 -10.53 -5.60
CA ASP A 211 13.36 -10.54 -6.68
C ASP A 211 13.05 -11.54 -7.79
N ALA A 212 12.23 -12.56 -7.51
CA ALA A 212 11.80 -13.54 -8.50
C ALA A 212 11.21 -12.85 -9.75
N PRO A 213 11.46 -13.38 -10.96
CA PRO A 213 10.99 -12.79 -12.21
C PRO A 213 9.50 -12.47 -12.21
N VAL A 214 9.14 -11.37 -12.87
CA VAL A 214 7.75 -10.97 -13.07
C VAL A 214 7.60 -10.33 -14.44
N HIS A 215 6.52 -10.69 -15.14
CA HIS A 215 6.21 -10.15 -16.46
C HIS A 215 4.74 -9.77 -16.53
N THR A 216 4.40 -8.64 -15.91
CA THR A 216 3.08 -8.02 -16.01
C THR A 216 3.19 -6.67 -16.71
N VAL A 217 2.06 -6.02 -16.97
CA VAL A 217 2.02 -4.70 -17.60
C VAL A 217 2.69 -3.63 -16.72
N ALA A 218 2.56 -3.74 -15.40
CA ALA A 218 3.03 -2.74 -14.45
C ALA A 218 4.31 -3.13 -13.69
N LEU A 219 4.62 -4.42 -13.53
CA LEU A 219 5.85 -4.91 -12.89
C LEU A 219 6.60 -5.83 -13.85
N ARG A 220 7.86 -5.50 -14.14
CA ARG A 220 8.67 -6.26 -15.11
C ARG A 220 10.16 -6.26 -14.74
N TRP A 221 10.68 -7.43 -14.38
CA TRP A 221 12.12 -7.68 -14.17
C TRP A 221 12.42 -9.18 -14.23
N GLY A 222 13.71 -9.53 -14.32
CA GLY A 222 14.17 -10.92 -14.35
C GLY A 222 13.82 -11.68 -15.63
N VAL A 223 13.49 -10.95 -16.70
CA VAL A 223 13.18 -11.44 -18.06
C VAL A 223 14.36 -11.32 -19.01
#